data_AF-A0AAP3A6L2-F1
#
_entry.id   AF-A0AAP3A6L2-F1
#
_cell.length_a   1.000
_cell.length_b   1.000
_cell.length_c   1.000
_cell.angle_alpha   90.00
_cell.angle_beta   90.00
_cell.angle_gamma   90.00
#
_symmetry.space_group_name_H-M   'P 1'
#
loop_
_entity.id
_entity.type
_entity.pdbx_description
1 polymer ?
#
loop_
_entity_poly.entity_id
_entity_poly.type
_entity_poly.pdbx_seq_one_letter_code
_entity_poly.pdbx_strand_id
1 'polypeptide(L)' 'MSPHHGSRTSSTHPFVAAVAAQEVIHSAGFMNQWGFPRPDVVARYRDARQWITGQQGAVLVEPTAAGLSVTAERDV' A
#
# COMPACT_ATOMS: atom_id res chain seq x y z
N MET A 1 2.76 5.14 1.61
CA MET A 1 1.58 5.32 0.72
C MET A 1 2.00 5.07 -0.71
N SER A 2 1.27 4.24 -1.48
CA SER A 2 1.60 4.00 -2.89
C SER A 2 1.27 5.23 -3.74
N PRO A 3 2.16 5.67 -4.66
CA PRO A 3 1.88 6.79 -5.55
C PRO A 3 0.62 6.58 -6.39
N HIS A 4 -0.25 7.60 -6.39
CA HIS A 4 -1.50 7.62 -7.16
C HIS A 4 -2.30 6.31 -7.03
N HIS A 5 -2.59 5.93 -5.79
CA HIS A 5 -3.41 4.75 -5.43
C HIS A 5 -2.86 3.40 -5.91
N GLY A 6 -1.62 3.35 -6.42
CA GLY A 6 -1.04 2.16 -7.05
C GLY A 6 -1.09 2.18 -8.58
N SER A 7 -0.93 3.36 -9.18
CA SER A 7 -0.79 3.52 -10.63
C SER A 7 0.58 3.04 -11.14
N ARG A 8 0.62 2.46 -12.36
CA ARG A 8 1.85 1.98 -13.00
C ARG A 8 2.87 3.08 -13.27
N THR A 9 2.40 4.25 -13.68
CA THR A 9 3.24 5.37 -14.11
C THR A 9 3.84 6.14 -12.93
N SER A 10 3.23 6.03 -11.75
CA SER A 10 3.71 6.66 -10.53
C SER A 10 4.45 5.67 -9.61
N SER A 11 4.21 4.37 -9.76
CA SER A 11 4.85 3.29 -8.99
C SER A 11 5.80 2.48 -9.87
N THR A 12 6.76 3.15 -10.51
CA THR A 12 7.73 2.52 -11.43
C THR A 12 8.71 1.62 -10.67
N HIS A 13 9.32 0.63 -11.34
CA HIS A 13 10.32 -0.23 -10.72
C HIS A 13 11.47 0.55 -10.04
N PRO A 14 12.11 1.54 -10.68
CA PRO A 14 13.17 2.31 -10.03
C PRO A 14 12.72 3.04 -8.77
N PHE A 15 11.50 3.60 -8.78
CA PHE A 15 10.96 4.28 -7.60
C PHE A 15 10.71 3.30 -6.45
N VAL A 16 10.03 2.18 -6.72
CA VAL A 16 9.73 1.16 -5.71
C VAL A 16 11.01 0.60 -5.11
N ALA A 17 12.01 0.29 -5.94
CA ALA A 17 13.30 -0.20 -5.49
C ALA A 17 14.06 0.83 -4.63
N ALA A 18 14.04 2.11 -5.02
CA ALA A 18 14.72 3.17 -4.27
C ALA A 18 14.08 3.43 -2.89
N VAL A 19 12.76 3.31 -2.78
CA VAL A 19 12.05 3.50 -1.50
C VAL A 19 12.27 2.30 -0.57
N ALA A 20 12.36 1.07 -1.12
CA ALA A 20 12.56 -0.17 -0.36
C ALA A 20 11.64 -0.25 0.89
N ALA A 21 10.36 0.09 0.71
CA ALA A 21 9.41 0.19 1.80
C ALA A 21 9.19 -1.16 2.50
N GLN A 22 9.11 -1.15 3.83
CA GLN A 22 8.67 -2.30 4.62
C GLN A 22 7.13 -2.41 4.65
N GLU A 23 6.44 -1.26 4.61
CA GLU A 23 5.00 -1.14 4.72
C GLU A 23 4.47 -0.26 3.57
N VAL A 24 3.45 -0.72 2.85
CA VAL A 24 2.87 0.00 1.71
C VAL A 24 1.35 0.07 1.84
N ILE A 25 0.85 1.29 2.02
CA ILE A 25 -0.59 1.56 2.07
C ILE A 25 -1.06 2.06 0.71
N HIS A 26 -1.92 1.27 0.06
CA HIS A 26 -2.71 1.63 -1.11
C HIS A 26 -4.01 2.26 -0.64
N SER A 27 -4.09 3.60 -0.71
CA SER A 27 -5.37 4.28 -0.57
C SER A 27 -6.19 4.02 -1.83
N ALA A 28 -6.93 2.92 -1.89
CA ALA A 28 -7.73 2.55 -3.05
C ALA A 28 -9.07 2.03 -2.56
N GLY A 29 -10.16 2.62 -3.08
CA GLY A 29 -11.52 2.26 -2.67
C GLY A 29 -11.89 0.82 -3.06
N PHE A 30 -12.81 0.21 -2.32
CA PHE A 30 -13.36 -1.09 -2.67
C PHE A 30 -13.99 -1.04 -4.06
N MET A 31 -13.64 -2.01 -4.92
CA MET A 31 -14.15 -2.09 -6.30
C MET A 31 -14.06 -0.76 -7.06
N ASN A 32 -13.01 0.04 -6.82
CA ASN A 32 -12.86 1.32 -7.48
C ASN A 32 -12.79 1.15 -9.01
N GLN A 33 -13.47 2.04 -9.75
CA GLN A 33 -13.64 1.96 -11.21
C GLN A 33 -12.33 2.00 -12.00
N TRP A 34 -11.22 2.45 -11.39
CA TRP A 34 -9.92 2.55 -12.04
C TRP A 34 -9.10 1.25 -11.96
N GLY A 35 -9.54 0.28 -11.13
CA GLY A 35 -8.84 -0.98 -10.93
C GLY A 35 -7.51 -0.81 -10.19
N PHE A 36 -7.45 0.12 -9.23
CA PHE A 36 -6.28 0.33 -8.37
C PHE A 36 -6.36 -0.46 -7.05
N PRO A 37 -5.23 -0.82 -6.41
CA PRO A 37 -3.88 -0.79 -6.99
C PRO A 37 -3.79 -1.77 -8.17
N ARG A 38 -2.95 -1.45 -9.18
CA ARG A 38 -2.79 -2.37 -10.32
C ARG A 38 -2.07 -3.65 -9.86
N PRO A 39 -2.43 -4.84 -10.38
CA PRO A 39 -1.76 -6.10 -10.02
C PRO A 39 -0.25 -6.10 -10.22
N ASP A 40 0.26 -5.42 -11.27
CA ASP A 40 1.69 -5.29 -11.51
C ASP A 40 2.39 -4.40 -10.48
N VAL A 41 1.70 -3.41 -9.93
CA VAL A 41 2.21 -2.57 -8.82
C VAL A 41 2.22 -3.35 -7.51
N VAL A 42 1.18 -4.14 -7.23
CA VAL A 42 1.16 -5.06 -6.07
C VAL A 42 2.35 -6.02 -6.13
N ALA A 43 2.63 -6.58 -7.32
CA ALA A 43 3.78 -7.46 -7.53
C ALA A 43 5.15 -6.76 -7.35
N ARG A 44 5.24 -5.45 -7.63
CA ARG A 44 6.47 -4.67 -7.39
C ARG A 44 6.76 -4.52 -5.89
N TYR A 45 5.72 -4.39 -5.07
CA TYR A 45 5.83 -4.26 -3.62
C TYR A 45 5.78 -5.61 -2.87
N ARG A 46 6.05 -6.74 -3.54
CA ARG A 46 5.94 -8.09 -2.93
C ARG A 46 6.77 -8.29 -1.65
N ASP A 47 7.85 -7.53 -1.48
CA ASP A 47 8.75 -7.64 -0.33
C ASP A 47 8.30 -6.74 0.84
N ALA A 48 7.26 -5.93 0.64
CA ALA A 48 6.61 -5.11 1.66
C ALA A 48 5.32 -5.75 2.16
N ARG A 49 4.94 -5.48 3.40
CA ARG A 49 3.58 -5.72 3.88
C ARG A 49 2.64 -4.69 3.24
N GLN A 50 1.57 -5.18 2.63
CA GLN A 50 0.69 -4.36 1.80
C GLN A 50 -0.70 -4.21 2.44
N TRP A 51 -1.23 -2.99 2.36
CA TRP A 51 -2.53 -2.62 2.91
C TRP A 51 -3.38 -1.93 1.84
N ILE A 52 -4.66 -2.28 1.76
CA ILE A 52 -5.63 -1.68 0.84
C ILE A 52 -6.81 -1.15 1.65
N THR A 53 -6.92 0.17 1.76
CA THR A 53 -7.92 0.82 2.63
C THR A 53 -9.37 0.46 2.26
N GLY A 54 -9.64 0.22 0.98
CA GLY A 54 -10.95 -0.26 0.52
C GLY A 54 -11.36 -1.60 1.12
N GLN A 55 -10.40 -2.50 1.35
CA GLN A 55 -10.62 -3.82 1.93
C GLN A 55 -10.59 -3.76 3.46
N GLN A 56 -9.59 -3.07 4.01
CA GLN A 56 -9.20 -3.12 5.42
C GLN A 56 -9.73 -1.96 6.27
N GLY A 57 -10.47 -1.01 5.68
CA GLY A 57 -10.93 0.17 6.41
C GLY A 57 -9.81 1.17 6.66
N ALA A 58 -9.91 1.90 7.78
CA ALA A 58 -8.84 2.80 8.16
C ALA A 58 -7.60 1.98 8.53
N VAL A 59 -6.44 2.46 8.10
CA VAL A 59 -5.14 1.90 8.46
C VAL A 59 -4.48 2.91 9.38
N LEU A 60 -4.25 2.53 10.63
CA LEU A 60 -3.61 3.35 11.64
C LEU A 60 -2.11 3.05 11.66
N VAL A 61 -1.29 4.10 11.68
CA VAL A 61 0.17 3.99 11.75
C VAL A 61 0.63 4.74 12.98
N GLU A 62 1.17 4.02 13.95
CA GLU A 62 1.64 4.57 15.21
C GLU A 62 3.16 4.38 15.34
N PRO A 63 3.92 5.47 15.53
CA PRO A 63 5.33 5.38 15.89
C PRO A 63 5.47 4.81 17.30
N THR A 64 6.33 3.81 17.45
CA THR A 64 6.68 3.18 18.72
C THR A 64 8.21 3.16 18.90
N ALA A 65 8.69 2.85 20.09
CA ALA A 65 10.13 2.68 20.34
C ALA A 65 10.76 1.53 19.50
N ALA A 66 9.96 0.56 19.06
CA ALA A 66 10.41 -0.60 18.28
C ALA A 66 10.25 -0.42 16.75
N GLY A 67 9.73 0.73 16.30
CA GLY A 67 9.41 0.97 14.88
C GLY A 67 7.95 1.38 14.69
N LEU A 68 7.35 1.03 13.54
CA LEU A 68 5.95 1.34 13.25
C LEU A 68 5.04 0.18 13.68
N SER A 69 3.98 0.50 14.43
CA SER A 69 2.81 -0.36 14.56
C SER A 69 1.82 0.03 13.46
N VAL A 70 1.40 -0.95 12.66
CA VAL A 70 0.43 -0.73 11.58
C VAL A 70 -0.75 -1.70 11.76
N THR A 71 -1.95 -1.15 11.91
CA THR A 71 -3.19 -1.90 12.16
C THR A 71 -4.29 -1.48 11.18
N ALA A 72 -5.26 -2.37 10.99
CA ALA A 72 -6.44 -2.15 10.16
C ALA A 72 -7.71 -2.25 11.01
N GLU A 73 -8.72 -1.43 10.71
CA GLU A 73 -10.02 -1.44 11.41
C GLU A 73 -10.96 -2.57 10.93
N ARG A 74 -10.69 -3.17 9.77
CA ARG A 74 -11.43 -4.35 9.27
C ARG A 74 -10.50 -5.52 9.04
N ASP A 75 -10.89 -6.66 9.59
CA ASP A 75 -10.31 -7.96 9.25
C ASP A 75 -10.73 -8.37 7.82
N VAL A 76 -9.85 -9.09 7.14
CA VAL A 76 -9.99 -9.54 5.74
C VAL A 76 -10.00 -11.05 5.66
#